data_AF-A0A7Y0A304-F1
#
_entry.id   AF-A0A7Y0A304-F1
#
_cell.length_a   1.000
_cell.length_b   1.000
_cell.length_c   1.000
_cell.angle_alpha   90.00
_cell.angle_beta   90.00
_cell.angle_gamma   90.00
#
_symmetry.space_group_name_H-M   'P 1'
#
loop_
_entity.id
_entity.type
_entity.pdbx_description
1 polymer ?
#
loop_
_entity_poly.entity_id
_entity_poly.type
_entity_poly.pdbx_seq_one_letter_code
_entity_poly.pdbx_strand_id
1 'polypeptide(L)'
;MKKLSLVILTACSTFVFGQKVSDYQYVSIPSKFESFKQDYGLADMLAKTLKSKNYTVIPSDKLQWPAEAQANPCSVLMADVVNDSGLLRNKVLLQFKDCNDKILSSAKGASSIKEFKEGFQDALQQTFISLSPSSPIVHTPTAVTTTSSVTETKQRDTTSSMTQDNNAIKFSNGKVDLMKVQLDNHQFILVNSNSSSPYATFKTTTKADVFRVKLQNGEATLGYYENGNIVIELPKANGEYEKEIFIKK
;
A
#
# COMPACT_ATOMS: atom_id res chain seq x y z
N MET A 1 27.03 -7.91 56.39
CA MET A 1 27.41 -7.10 55.21
C MET A 1 26.77 -7.67 53.96
N LYS A 2 26.46 -6.81 52.97
CA LYS A 2 25.81 -7.16 51.69
C LYS A 2 26.58 -8.24 50.91
N LYS A 3 25.88 -9.26 50.38
CA LYS A 3 26.07 -9.80 49.01
C LYS A 3 24.74 -10.39 48.51
N LEU A 4 23.86 -9.52 48.03
CA LEU A 4 22.69 -9.92 47.24
C LEU A 4 23.19 -10.49 45.90
N SER A 5 23.07 -11.80 45.69
CA SER A 5 23.41 -12.42 44.41
C SER A 5 22.29 -12.12 43.42
N LEU A 6 22.39 -10.95 42.78
CA LEU A 6 21.46 -10.52 41.74
C LEU A 6 21.76 -11.34 40.47
N VAL A 7 21.06 -12.47 40.31
CA VAL A 7 21.06 -13.22 39.05
C VAL A 7 20.36 -12.34 38.01
N ILE A 8 21.15 -11.65 37.21
CA ILE A 8 20.68 -10.87 36.05
C ILE A 8 20.21 -11.88 35.00
N LEU A 9 18.92 -12.21 35.04
CA LEU A 9 18.27 -12.93 33.96
C LEU A 9 18.09 -11.96 32.79
N THR A 10 19.12 -11.86 31.95
CA THR A 10 19.11 -11.02 30.75
C THR A 10 18.08 -11.56 29.76
N ALA A 11 16.86 -11.03 29.85
CA ALA A 11 15.84 -11.25 28.85
C ALA A 11 16.26 -10.58 27.53
N CYS A 12 16.98 -11.34 26.69
CA CYS A 12 17.17 -10.99 25.28
C CYS A 12 15.82 -11.11 24.58
N SER A 13 15.00 -10.06 24.72
CA SER A 13 13.81 -9.83 23.90
C SER A 13 14.27 -9.58 22.46
N THR A 14 14.50 -10.66 21.71
CA THR A 14 14.63 -10.58 20.27
C THR A 14 13.31 -10.08 19.71
N PHE A 15 13.28 -8.81 19.31
CA PHE A 15 12.16 -8.24 18.58
C PHE A 15 12.05 -8.95 17.24
N VAL A 16 11.23 -10.02 17.20
CA VAL A 16 10.82 -10.65 15.95
C VAL A 16 9.89 -9.67 15.26
N PHE A 17 10.44 -8.82 14.39
CA PHE A 17 9.68 -8.01 13.46
C PHE A 17 8.88 -8.97 12.56
N GLY A 18 7.60 -9.12 12.85
CA GLY A 18 6.69 -9.91 12.02
C GLY A 18 6.49 -9.22 10.68
N GLN A 19 6.96 -9.85 9.60
CA GLN A 19 6.71 -9.41 8.23
C GLN A 19 5.20 -9.39 7.99
N LYS A 20 4.66 -8.25 7.55
CA LYS A 20 3.23 -8.13 7.20
C LYS A 20 3.06 -8.35 5.71
N VAL A 21 1.88 -8.84 5.33
CA VAL A 21 1.49 -9.03 3.92
C VAL A 21 1.59 -7.72 3.12
N SER A 22 1.28 -6.57 3.74
CA SER A 22 1.42 -5.24 3.15
C SER A 22 2.84 -4.90 2.71
N ASP A 23 3.86 -5.48 3.34
CA ASP A 23 5.26 -5.08 3.16
C ASP A 23 5.85 -5.67 1.86
N TYR A 24 5.07 -6.49 1.13
CA TYR A 24 5.44 -7.15 -0.11
C TYR A 24 4.88 -6.41 -1.33
N GLN A 25 5.75 -6.11 -2.30
CA GLN A 25 5.36 -5.56 -3.60
C GLN A 25 4.81 -6.63 -4.53
N TYR A 26 5.45 -7.80 -4.56
CA TYR A 26 5.17 -8.87 -5.49
C TYR A 26 4.40 -10.00 -4.82
N VAL A 27 3.43 -10.56 -5.53
CA VAL A 27 2.67 -11.73 -5.09
C VAL A 27 2.64 -12.76 -6.21
N SER A 28 3.02 -13.99 -5.91
CA SER A 28 2.89 -15.11 -6.83
C SER A 28 1.65 -15.93 -6.47
N ILE A 29 0.90 -16.36 -7.48
CA ILE A 29 -0.27 -17.23 -7.35
C ILE A 29 0.07 -18.54 -8.07
N PRO A 30 -0.14 -19.72 -7.46
CA PRO A 30 0.11 -20.99 -8.12
C PRO A 30 -0.84 -21.16 -9.33
N SER A 31 -0.39 -21.90 -10.34
CA SER A 31 -1.20 -22.21 -11.52
C SER A 31 -2.42 -23.10 -11.22
N LYS A 32 -2.45 -23.73 -10.03
CA LYS A 32 -3.54 -24.54 -9.51
C LYS A 32 -3.49 -24.55 -7.98
N PHE A 33 -4.65 -24.51 -7.32
CA PHE A 33 -4.77 -24.76 -5.89
C PHE A 33 -4.99 -26.25 -5.63
N GLU A 34 -4.05 -26.91 -4.94
CA GLU A 34 -4.06 -28.38 -4.80
C GLU A 34 -5.24 -28.94 -4.02
N SER A 35 -5.84 -28.14 -3.13
CA SER A 35 -7.02 -28.53 -2.34
C SER A 35 -8.35 -28.51 -3.11
N PHE A 36 -8.34 -28.09 -4.38
CA PHE A 36 -9.52 -28.01 -5.24
C PHE A 36 -9.41 -28.95 -6.45
N LYS A 37 -10.56 -29.52 -6.86
CA LYS A 37 -10.65 -30.38 -8.05
C LYS A 37 -10.49 -29.61 -9.37
N GLN A 38 -10.76 -28.30 -9.35
CA GLN A 38 -10.67 -27.34 -10.44
C GLN A 38 -10.51 -25.94 -9.84
N ASP A 39 -10.06 -24.95 -10.60
CA ASP A 39 -9.81 -23.59 -10.06
C ASP A 39 -11.09 -22.83 -9.65
N TYR A 40 -12.25 -23.15 -10.23
CA TYR A 40 -13.51 -22.41 -10.00
C TYR A 40 -13.45 -20.89 -10.30
N GLY A 41 -12.40 -20.37 -10.96
CA GLY A 41 -12.19 -18.93 -11.18
C GLY A 41 -11.55 -18.21 -9.99
N LEU A 42 -11.01 -18.95 -9.01
CA LEU A 42 -10.44 -18.41 -7.78
C LEU A 42 -9.11 -17.70 -8.05
N ALA A 43 -8.23 -18.24 -8.91
CA ALA A 43 -6.95 -17.62 -9.23
C ALA A 43 -7.14 -16.26 -9.93
N ASP A 44 -8.07 -16.21 -10.89
CA ASP A 44 -8.46 -14.98 -11.60
C ASP A 44 -9.04 -13.92 -10.66
N MET A 45 -9.92 -14.33 -9.73
CA MET A 45 -10.52 -13.44 -8.74
C MET A 45 -9.46 -12.90 -7.77
N LEU A 46 -8.60 -13.77 -7.24
CA LEU A 46 -7.51 -13.40 -6.35
C LEU A 46 -6.52 -12.46 -7.05
N ALA A 47 -6.15 -12.74 -8.30
CA ALA A 47 -5.27 -11.89 -9.09
C ALA A 47 -5.86 -10.49 -9.34
N LYS A 48 -7.15 -10.41 -9.66
CA LYS A 48 -7.86 -9.12 -9.85
C LYS A 48 -7.90 -8.31 -8.55
N THR A 49 -8.20 -8.95 -7.42
CA THR A 49 -8.22 -8.27 -6.12
C THR A 49 -6.83 -7.84 -5.66
N LEU A 50 -5.81 -8.68 -5.84
CA LEU A 50 -4.42 -8.31 -5.49
C LEU A 50 -3.95 -7.10 -6.30
N LYS A 51 -4.23 -7.08 -7.60
CA LYS A 51 -3.94 -5.92 -8.47
C LYS A 51 -4.69 -4.66 -8.04
N SER A 52 -5.98 -4.75 -7.66
CA SER A 52 -6.74 -3.59 -7.14
C SER A 52 -6.31 -3.15 -5.74
N LYS A 53 -5.49 -3.98 -5.06
CA LYS A 53 -4.83 -3.70 -3.77
C LYS A 53 -3.35 -3.34 -3.96
N ASN A 54 -2.93 -2.89 -5.14
CA ASN A 54 -1.58 -2.45 -5.50
C ASN A 54 -0.48 -3.53 -5.46
N TYR A 55 -0.81 -4.81 -5.33
CA TYR A 55 0.19 -5.89 -5.45
C TYR A 55 0.50 -6.18 -6.93
N THR A 56 1.77 -6.35 -7.25
CA THR A 56 2.20 -6.83 -8.57
C THR A 56 2.12 -8.35 -8.61
N VAL A 57 1.08 -8.87 -9.27
CA VAL A 57 0.90 -10.32 -9.43
C VAL A 57 1.85 -10.84 -10.51
N ILE A 58 2.73 -11.78 -10.15
CA ILE A 58 3.74 -12.38 -11.04
C ILE A 58 3.52 -13.90 -11.20
N PRO A 59 4.09 -14.55 -12.23
CA PRO A 59 3.92 -15.99 -12.45
C PRO A 59 4.41 -16.85 -11.27
N SER A 60 4.00 -18.12 -11.25
CA SER A 60 4.54 -19.15 -10.34
C SER A 60 5.95 -19.60 -10.73
N ASP A 61 6.31 -19.50 -12.02
CA ASP A 61 7.65 -19.77 -12.51
C ASP A 61 8.62 -18.64 -12.15
N LYS A 62 9.62 -18.96 -11.31
CA LYS A 62 10.66 -18.03 -10.85
C LYS A 62 11.52 -17.47 -11.98
N LEU A 63 11.67 -18.18 -13.10
CA LEU A 63 12.43 -17.72 -14.26
C LEU A 63 11.75 -16.56 -14.99
N GLN A 64 10.44 -16.36 -14.76
CA GLN A 64 9.62 -15.31 -15.37
C GLN A 64 9.40 -14.12 -14.43
N TRP A 65 10.07 -14.08 -13.27
CA TRP A 65 9.97 -12.98 -12.32
C TRP A 65 10.75 -11.74 -12.80
N PRO A 66 10.37 -10.52 -12.40
CA PRO A 66 11.20 -9.32 -12.57
C PRO A 66 12.60 -9.51 -11.98
N ALA A 67 13.60 -8.83 -12.52
CA ALA A 67 15.00 -9.02 -12.12
C ALA A 67 15.24 -8.74 -10.62
N GLU A 68 14.51 -7.77 -10.06
CA GLU A 68 14.51 -7.41 -8.64
C GLU A 68 13.96 -8.55 -7.75
N ALA A 69 12.90 -9.21 -8.22
CA ALA A 69 12.27 -10.34 -7.54
C ALA A 69 13.10 -11.64 -7.69
N GLN A 70 13.82 -11.82 -8.80
CA GLN A 70 14.81 -12.90 -8.96
C GLN A 70 16.02 -12.69 -8.02
N ALA A 71 16.51 -11.45 -7.91
CA ALA A 71 17.64 -11.09 -7.03
C ALA A 71 17.28 -11.19 -5.54
N ASN A 72 16.02 -10.96 -5.16
CA ASN A 72 15.52 -11.16 -3.80
C ASN A 72 14.19 -11.96 -3.82
N PRO A 73 14.24 -13.31 -3.83
CA PRO A 73 13.04 -14.14 -3.84
C PRO A 73 12.13 -13.94 -2.62
N CYS A 74 12.68 -13.46 -1.50
CA CYS A 74 11.94 -13.14 -0.28
C CYS A 74 11.21 -11.79 -0.33
N SER A 75 11.32 -11.05 -1.44
CA SER A 75 10.43 -9.90 -1.75
C SER A 75 9.09 -10.32 -2.38
N VAL A 76 8.93 -11.61 -2.68
CA VAL A 76 7.70 -12.17 -3.27
C VAL A 76 6.93 -12.96 -2.24
N LEU A 77 5.65 -12.64 -2.10
CA LEU A 77 4.71 -13.33 -1.23
C LEU A 77 4.01 -14.46 -2.00
N MET A 78 3.98 -15.68 -1.46
CA MET A 78 3.25 -16.79 -2.09
C MET A 78 1.81 -16.78 -1.59
N ALA A 79 0.84 -16.52 -2.47
CA ALA A 79 -0.58 -16.55 -2.14
C ALA A 79 -1.19 -17.92 -2.48
N ASP A 80 -1.95 -18.50 -1.56
CA ASP A 80 -2.52 -19.83 -1.67
C ASP A 80 -3.98 -19.84 -1.17
N VAL A 81 -4.84 -20.65 -1.79
CA VAL A 81 -6.25 -20.79 -1.39
C VAL A 81 -6.48 -22.25 -1.03
N VAL A 82 -6.84 -22.48 0.23
CA VAL A 82 -7.10 -23.82 0.75
C VAL A 82 -8.60 -24.04 0.94
N ASN A 83 -9.13 -25.15 0.43
CA ASN A 83 -10.49 -25.60 0.66
C ASN A 83 -10.64 -26.10 2.11
N ASP A 84 -11.37 -25.34 2.94
CA ASP A 84 -11.63 -25.63 4.36
C ASP A 84 -13.08 -26.12 4.58
N SER A 85 -13.71 -26.62 3.51
CA SER A 85 -15.14 -26.96 3.50
C SER A 85 -15.49 -28.12 4.40
N GLY A 86 -16.68 -28.02 5.02
CA GLY A 86 -17.33 -29.14 5.69
C GLY A 86 -18.55 -29.61 4.90
N LEU A 87 -19.24 -30.62 5.41
CA LEU A 87 -20.42 -31.23 4.75
C LEU A 87 -21.57 -30.27 4.38
N LEU A 88 -21.63 -29.09 5.00
CA LEU A 88 -22.79 -28.18 4.92
C LEU A 88 -22.52 -26.84 4.22
N ARG A 89 -21.25 -26.44 4.02
CA ARG A 89 -20.89 -25.11 3.49
C ARG A 89 -19.56 -25.14 2.76
N ASN A 90 -19.52 -24.42 1.63
CA ASN A 90 -18.29 -24.08 0.93
C ASN A 90 -17.49 -23.07 1.76
N LYS A 91 -16.25 -23.42 2.11
CA LYS A 91 -15.33 -22.55 2.87
C LYS A 91 -13.96 -22.53 2.23
N VAL A 92 -13.30 -21.38 2.33
CA VAL A 92 -11.92 -21.20 1.88
C VAL A 92 -11.09 -20.55 2.97
N LEU A 93 -9.79 -20.83 2.91
CA LEU A 93 -8.75 -20.24 3.73
C LEU A 93 -7.70 -19.66 2.79
N LEU A 94 -7.75 -18.34 2.59
CA LEU A 94 -6.71 -17.60 1.88
C LEU A 94 -5.49 -17.51 2.80
N GLN A 95 -4.32 -17.91 2.29
CA GLN A 95 -3.05 -17.85 3.01
C GLN A 95 -2.02 -17.06 2.22
N PHE A 96 -1.12 -16.39 2.95
CA PHE A 96 0.06 -15.76 2.39
C PHE A 96 1.30 -16.29 3.11
N LYS A 97 2.26 -16.83 2.35
CA LYS A 97 3.50 -17.44 2.84
C LYS A 97 4.72 -16.65 2.36
N ASP A 98 5.79 -16.65 3.15
CA ASP A 98 7.08 -16.11 2.74
C ASP A 98 7.84 -17.08 1.79
N CYS A 99 9.08 -16.74 1.44
CA CYS A 99 9.98 -17.57 0.65
C CYS A 99 10.42 -18.89 1.31
N ASN A 100 10.11 -19.09 2.60
CA ASN A 100 10.43 -20.27 3.41
C ASN A 100 9.16 -21.09 3.76
N ASP A 101 8.07 -20.89 3.02
CA ASP A 101 6.74 -21.48 3.24
C ASP A 101 6.08 -21.14 4.59
N LYS A 102 6.61 -20.15 5.33
CA LYS A 102 6.03 -19.71 6.61
C LYS A 102 4.81 -18.83 6.35
N ILE A 103 3.66 -19.26 6.89
CA ILE A 103 2.42 -18.48 6.83
C ILE A 103 2.58 -17.17 7.62
N LEU A 104 2.45 -16.04 6.92
CA LEU A 104 2.47 -14.68 7.49
C LEU A 104 1.08 -14.16 7.82
N SER A 105 0.07 -14.57 7.05
CA SER A 105 -1.34 -14.23 7.29
C SER A 105 -2.26 -15.30 6.74
N SER A 106 -3.44 -15.42 7.35
CA SER A 106 -4.48 -16.33 6.88
C SER A 106 -5.87 -15.76 7.18
N ALA A 107 -6.79 -15.83 6.21
CA ALA A 107 -8.15 -15.34 6.33
C ALA A 107 -9.16 -16.41 5.90
N LYS A 108 -10.18 -16.67 6.74
CA LYS A 108 -11.26 -17.62 6.46
C LYS A 108 -12.47 -16.90 5.87
N GLY A 109 -13.12 -17.53 4.89
CA GLY A 109 -14.42 -17.12 4.36
C GLY A 109 -15.32 -18.32 4.12
N ALA A 110 -16.63 -18.12 4.18
CA ALA A 110 -17.61 -19.20 4.13
C ALA A 110 -18.92 -18.77 3.47
N SER A 111 -19.32 -19.45 2.41
CA SER A 111 -20.58 -19.19 1.73
C SER A 111 -21.71 -20.11 2.22
N SER A 112 -22.93 -19.59 2.13
CA SER A 112 -24.17 -20.37 2.19
C SER A 112 -24.63 -20.90 0.83
N ILE A 113 -24.05 -20.42 -0.27
CA ILE A 113 -24.31 -20.89 -1.63
C ILE A 113 -23.71 -22.29 -1.76
N LYS A 114 -24.51 -23.25 -2.24
CA LYS A 114 -24.13 -24.67 -2.30
C LYS A 114 -23.37 -25.01 -3.57
N GLU A 115 -23.73 -24.33 -4.65
CA GLU A 115 -23.13 -24.39 -5.98
C GLU A 115 -21.64 -24.05 -5.84
N PHE A 116 -20.75 -24.98 -6.21
CA PHE A 116 -19.33 -24.88 -5.85
C PHE A 116 -18.64 -23.65 -6.41
N LYS A 117 -18.91 -23.28 -7.67
CA LYS A 117 -18.22 -22.16 -8.32
C LYS A 117 -18.58 -20.84 -7.65
N GLU A 118 -19.87 -20.57 -7.52
CA GLU A 118 -20.44 -19.37 -6.93
C GLU A 118 -20.12 -19.31 -5.42
N GLY A 119 -20.25 -20.44 -4.71
CA GLY A 119 -19.98 -20.53 -3.28
C GLY A 119 -18.50 -20.42 -2.89
N PHE A 120 -17.58 -20.93 -3.70
CA PHE A 120 -16.14 -20.71 -3.45
C PHE A 120 -15.72 -19.28 -3.79
N GLN A 121 -16.29 -18.67 -4.83
CA GLN A 121 -16.04 -17.27 -5.18
C GLN A 121 -16.56 -16.31 -4.09
N ASP A 122 -17.79 -16.50 -3.62
CA ASP A 122 -18.35 -15.72 -2.49
C ASP A 122 -17.54 -15.91 -1.20
N ALA A 123 -17.17 -17.16 -0.87
CA ALA A 123 -16.31 -17.44 0.28
C ALA A 123 -14.94 -16.75 0.16
N LEU A 124 -14.32 -16.73 -1.02
CA LEU A 124 -13.06 -16.04 -1.26
C LEU A 124 -13.22 -14.52 -1.14
N GLN A 125 -14.30 -13.94 -1.66
CA GLN A 125 -14.57 -12.50 -1.58
C GLN A 125 -14.62 -11.99 -0.13
N GLN A 126 -15.17 -12.77 0.80
CA GLN A 126 -15.21 -12.43 2.24
C GLN A 126 -13.81 -12.28 2.85
N THR A 127 -12.81 -13.03 2.37
CA THR A 127 -11.43 -12.95 2.90
C THR A 127 -10.77 -11.60 2.61
N PHE A 128 -11.13 -10.96 1.49
CA PHE A 128 -10.50 -9.73 0.99
C PHE A 128 -10.76 -8.48 1.85
N ILE A 129 -11.71 -8.54 2.78
CA ILE A 129 -11.97 -7.48 3.78
C ILE A 129 -10.73 -7.29 4.66
N SER A 130 -10.02 -8.38 4.98
CA SER A 130 -8.79 -8.37 5.80
C SER A 130 -7.51 -8.05 5.01
N LEU A 131 -7.60 -7.97 3.67
CA LEU A 131 -6.45 -7.75 2.81
C LEU A 131 -6.12 -6.26 2.70
N SER A 132 -5.12 -5.81 3.44
CA SER A 132 -4.50 -4.48 3.27
C SER A 132 -3.86 -4.34 1.88
N PRO A 133 -3.82 -3.13 1.29
CA PRO A 133 -3.05 -2.87 0.08
C PRO A 133 -1.55 -3.01 0.31
N SER A 134 -0.81 -3.23 -0.78
CA SER A 134 0.65 -3.23 -0.79
C SER A 134 1.22 -1.85 -0.44
N SER A 135 2.21 -1.84 0.44
CA SER A 135 2.99 -0.69 0.90
C SER A 135 4.41 -1.15 1.28
N PRO A 136 5.23 -1.58 0.29
CA PRO A 136 6.55 -2.16 0.56
C PRO A 136 7.49 -1.11 1.17
N ILE A 137 8.11 -1.46 2.30
CA ILE A 137 9.09 -0.60 2.96
C ILE A 137 10.42 -0.77 2.22
N VAL A 138 10.89 0.28 1.54
CA VAL A 138 12.20 0.27 0.87
C VAL A 138 13.30 0.44 1.92
N HIS A 139 13.86 -0.67 2.38
CA HIS A 139 15.05 -0.67 3.22
C HIS A 139 16.27 -0.28 2.37
N THR A 140 16.61 1.01 2.33
CA THR A 140 17.87 1.47 1.74
C THR A 140 19.04 1.04 2.63
N PRO A 141 20.07 0.33 2.11
CA PRO A 141 21.27 0.05 2.88
C PRO A 141 22.00 1.36 3.17
N THR A 142 22.17 1.70 4.44
CA THR A 142 22.87 2.92 4.86
C THR A 142 24.32 2.88 4.40
N ALA A 143 24.65 3.67 3.38
CA ALA A 143 26.04 3.92 3.00
C ALA A 143 26.74 4.67 4.14
N VAL A 144 27.79 4.08 4.68
CA VAL A 144 28.56 4.63 5.79
C VAL A 144 29.46 5.75 5.26
N THR A 145 29.26 6.99 5.73
CA THR A 145 30.24 8.07 5.54
C THR A 145 30.43 8.85 6.83
N THR A 146 31.67 8.85 7.30
CA THR A 146 32.15 9.47 8.53
C THR A 146 32.32 10.99 8.38
N THR A 147 32.09 11.76 9.46
CA THR A 147 33.02 12.75 10.06
C THR A 147 32.34 14.03 10.60
N SER A 148 32.63 14.34 11.87
CA SER A 148 32.53 15.64 12.59
C SER A 148 31.18 16.39 12.66
N SER A 149 30.48 16.54 13.79
CA SER A 149 30.83 17.09 15.14
C SER A 149 30.76 18.63 15.28
N VAL A 150 29.67 19.14 15.88
CA VAL A 150 29.64 20.21 16.93
C VAL A 150 28.40 19.98 17.82
N THR A 151 28.49 20.29 19.12
CA THR A 151 27.55 19.89 20.20
C THR A 151 26.56 20.99 20.65
N GLU A 152 25.37 20.53 21.08
CA GLU A 152 24.25 21.19 21.83
C GLU A 152 23.51 22.37 21.13
N THR A 153 22.32 22.83 21.57
CA THR A 153 21.67 22.77 22.90
C THR A 153 20.25 22.12 22.94
N LYS A 154 19.45 22.41 23.99
CA LYS A 154 18.27 21.66 24.46
C LYS A 154 17.13 22.58 24.97
N GLN A 155 15.90 22.43 24.43
CA GLN A 155 14.55 22.39 25.09
C GLN A 155 13.45 22.47 23.99
N ARG A 156 12.53 21.50 23.82
CA ARG A 156 11.25 21.22 24.56
C ARG A 156 10.29 22.44 24.57
N ASP A 157 9.03 22.40 24.08
CA ASP A 157 8.02 21.32 24.08
C ASP A 157 7.04 21.29 22.87
N THR A 158 6.74 20.07 22.38
CA THR A 158 5.42 19.46 22.06
C THR A 158 4.38 20.07 21.07
N THR A 159 4.07 19.25 20.03
CA THR A 159 2.84 19.17 19.16
C THR A 159 2.87 19.77 17.74
N SER A 160 3.37 19.00 16.77
CA SER A 160 2.52 18.31 15.76
C SER A 160 3.41 17.74 14.64
N SER A 161 3.96 16.55 14.87
CA SER A 161 4.97 15.98 13.97
C SER A 161 4.34 15.28 12.76
N MET A 162 4.17 16.00 11.65
CA MET A 162 4.18 15.34 10.35
C MET A 162 5.62 14.99 10.00
N THR A 163 6.01 13.73 10.24
CA THR A 163 7.31 13.21 9.80
C THR A 163 7.41 13.26 8.29
N GLN A 164 8.38 14.02 7.79
CA GLN A 164 8.76 14.01 6.39
C GLN A 164 9.34 12.64 6.03
N ASP A 165 8.59 11.87 5.24
CA ASP A 165 9.15 10.76 4.48
C ASP A 165 9.55 11.27 3.09
N ASN A 166 10.77 10.95 2.66
CA ASN A 166 11.43 11.58 1.51
C ASN A 166 11.07 10.90 0.18
N ASN A 167 9.77 10.81 -0.09
CA ASN A 167 9.21 10.52 -1.41
C ASN A 167 8.06 11.50 -1.76
N ALA A 168 8.22 12.78 -1.35
CA ALA A 168 7.32 13.86 -1.73
C ALA A 168 7.33 14.05 -3.26
N ILE A 169 6.30 13.53 -3.94
CA ILE A 169 6.13 13.71 -5.38
C ILE A 169 5.92 15.20 -5.66
N LYS A 170 6.86 15.79 -6.39
CA LYS A 170 6.85 17.21 -6.75
C LYS A 170 6.11 17.41 -8.06
N PHE A 171 5.44 18.54 -8.16
CA PHE A 171 4.62 18.95 -9.27
C PHE A 171 4.87 20.43 -9.55
N SER A 172 4.95 20.83 -10.82
CA SER A 172 5.29 22.21 -11.20
C SER A 172 4.63 22.65 -12.50
N ASN A 173 4.10 23.88 -12.50
CA ASN A 173 3.64 24.58 -13.71
C ASN A 173 4.70 25.61 -14.21
N GLY A 174 5.93 25.57 -13.67
CA GLY A 174 6.99 26.55 -13.95
C GLY A 174 6.88 27.87 -13.18
N LYS A 175 5.74 28.17 -12.54
CA LYS A 175 5.52 29.35 -11.67
C LYS A 175 5.51 28.99 -10.18
N VAL A 176 5.03 27.79 -9.85
CA VAL A 176 4.79 27.29 -8.50
C VAL A 176 5.28 25.84 -8.43
N ASP A 177 6.02 25.53 -7.37
CA ASP A 177 6.38 24.16 -7.01
C ASP A 177 5.48 23.67 -5.87
N LEU A 178 4.86 22.51 -6.10
CA LEU A 178 3.89 21.88 -5.21
C LEU A 178 4.35 20.47 -4.84
N MET A 179 4.10 20.05 -3.61
CA MET A 179 4.29 18.66 -3.16
C MET A 179 2.93 18.01 -2.97
N LYS A 180 2.76 16.80 -3.50
CA LYS A 180 1.57 15.99 -3.22
C LYS A 180 1.73 15.29 -1.87
N VAL A 181 0.77 15.53 -0.97
CA VAL A 181 0.63 14.82 0.30
C VAL A 181 -0.70 14.07 0.29
N GLN A 182 -0.64 12.75 0.43
CA GLN A 182 -1.84 11.92 0.56
C GLN A 182 -2.38 12.06 1.99
N LEU A 183 -3.68 12.34 2.16
CA LEU A 183 -4.32 12.43 3.48
C LEU A 183 -5.00 11.11 3.83
N ASP A 184 -5.74 10.54 2.89
CA ASP A 184 -6.37 9.22 2.98
C ASP A 184 -6.57 8.62 1.57
N ASN A 185 -7.19 7.45 1.46
CA ASN A 185 -7.38 6.74 0.18
C ASN A 185 -8.25 7.51 -0.85
N HIS A 186 -9.08 8.44 -0.39
CA HIS A 186 -10.02 9.24 -1.18
C HIS A 186 -9.61 10.72 -1.26
N GLN A 187 -8.62 11.15 -0.48
CA GLN A 187 -8.22 12.55 -0.38
C GLN A 187 -6.70 12.78 -0.40
N PHE A 188 -6.25 13.75 -1.19
CA PHE A 188 -4.89 14.29 -1.14
C PHE A 188 -4.89 15.81 -1.25
N ILE A 189 -3.76 16.43 -0.92
CA ILE A 189 -3.53 17.88 -1.04
C ILE A 189 -2.27 18.14 -1.86
N LEU A 190 -2.24 19.30 -2.52
CA LEU A 190 -1.03 19.93 -3.01
C LEU A 190 -0.64 21.05 -2.05
N VAL A 191 0.60 21.04 -1.56
CA VAL A 191 1.14 22.06 -0.65
C VAL A 191 2.32 22.78 -1.30
N ASN A 192 2.39 24.09 -1.08
CA ASN A 192 3.56 24.91 -1.42
C ASN A 192 4.38 25.10 -0.13
N SER A 193 5.68 24.86 -0.16
CA SER A 193 6.58 25.01 1.01
C SER A 193 6.55 26.41 1.65
N ASN A 194 6.05 27.42 0.94
CA ASN A 194 5.95 28.81 1.40
C ASN A 194 4.56 29.19 1.94
N SER A 195 3.63 28.23 2.10
CA SER A 195 2.25 28.49 2.55
C SER A 195 1.80 27.49 3.63
N SER A 196 1.25 28.00 4.73
CA SER A 196 0.65 27.18 5.79
C SER A 196 -0.69 26.55 5.39
N SER A 197 -1.33 27.06 4.33
CA SER A 197 -2.57 26.51 3.76
C SER A 197 -2.28 25.71 2.49
N PRO A 198 -2.97 24.57 2.25
CA PRO A 198 -2.81 23.81 1.02
C PRO A 198 -3.26 24.65 -0.18
N TYR A 199 -2.53 24.52 -1.29
CA TYR A 199 -2.83 25.18 -2.56
C TYR A 199 -4.13 24.64 -3.16
N ALA A 200 -4.32 23.32 -3.12
CA ALA A 200 -5.55 22.66 -3.55
C ALA A 200 -5.75 21.34 -2.82
N THR A 201 -7.01 20.98 -2.59
CA THR A 201 -7.45 19.73 -1.95
C THR A 201 -8.26 18.90 -2.94
N PHE A 202 -7.88 17.65 -3.15
CA PHE A 202 -8.46 16.75 -4.15
C PHE A 202 -9.21 15.62 -3.45
N LYS A 203 -10.47 15.39 -3.83
CA LYS A 203 -11.28 14.23 -3.40
C LYS A 203 -11.66 13.37 -4.60
N THR A 204 -11.49 12.05 -4.50
CA THR A 204 -11.85 11.10 -5.57
C THR A 204 -13.32 11.21 -5.98
N THR A 205 -13.60 11.07 -7.27
CA THR A 205 -14.97 10.86 -7.78
C THR A 205 -15.22 9.39 -8.11
N THR A 206 -16.42 9.08 -8.61
CA THR A 206 -16.75 7.75 -9.17
C THR A 206 -16.07 7.50 -10.53
N LYS A 207 -15.55 8.54 -11.19
CA LYS A 207 -14.76 8.42 -12.41
C LYS A 207 -13.27 8.34 -12.03
N ALA A 208 -12.61 7.29 -12.48
CA ALA A 208 -11.17 7.11 -12.28
C ALA A 208 -10.40 8.33 -12.77
N ASP A 209 -9.33 8.67 -12.06
CA ASP A 209 -8.43 9.79 -12.32
C ASP A 209 -9.09 11.18 -12.41
N VAL A 210 -10.34 11.33 -11.95
CA VAL A 210 -11.05 12.62 -11.84
C VAL A 210 -11.41 12.91 -10.39
N PHE A 211 -11.14 14.14 -9.98
CA PHE A 211 -11.24 14.63 -8.61
C PHE A 211 -12.15 15.86 -8.51
N ARG A 212 -12.89 15.95 -7.41
CA ARG A 212 -13.44 17.22 -6.92
C ARG A 212 -12.32 17.97 -6.23
N VAL A 213 -12.02 19.17 -6.71
CA VAL A 213 -10.95 20.02 -6.18
C VAL A 213 -11.56 21.16 -5.38
N LYS A 214 -10.97 21.47 -4.23
CA LYS A 214 -11.20 22.72 -3.49
C LYS A 214 -9.90 23.52 -3.47
N LEU A 215 -9.93 24.71 -4.06
CA LEU A 215 -8.79 25.63 -4.16
C LEU A 215 -8.53 26.35 -2.83
N GLN A 216 -7.36 26.95 -2.67
CA GLN A 216 -6.94 27.69 -1.48
C GLN A 216 -7.88 28.87 -1.12
N ASN A 217 -8.50 29.51 -2.12
CA ASN A 217 -9.50 30.57 -1.93
C ASN A 217 -10.88 30.03 -1.48
N GLY A 218 -11.06 28.70 -1.43
CA GLY A 218 -12.30 28.03 -1.02
C GLY A 218 -13.22 27.61 -2.17
N GLU A 219 -12.94 28.02 -3.41
CA GLU A 219 -13.75 27.65 -4.58
C GLU A 219 -13.65 26.15 -4.90
N ALA A 220 -14.72 25.60 -5.46
CA ALA A 220 -14.81 24.20 -5.87
C ALA A 220 -14.73 24.08 -7.39
N THR A 221 -13.93 23.14 -7.87
CA THR A 221 -13.70 22.89 -9.30
C THR A 221 -13.36 21.41 -9.56
N LEU A 222 -12.95 21.06 -10.78
CA LEU A 222 -12.47 19.74 -11.17
C LEU A 222 -10.95 19.73 -11.35
N GLY A 223 -10.39 18.52 -11.21
CA GLY A 223 -9.02 18.22 -11.59
C GLY A 223 -8.88 16.75 -11.94
N TYR A 224 -7.84 16.40 -12.67
CA TYR A 224 -7.63 15.04 -13.17
C TYR A 224 -6.16 14.75 -13.44
N TYR A 225 -5.81 13.47 -13.59
CA TYR A 225 -4.52 13.10 -14.14
C TYR A 225 -4.56 13.08 -15.67
N GLU A 226 -3.54 13.66 -16.30
CA GLU A 226 -3.31 13.60 -17.75
C GLU A 226 -1.84 13.27 -17.98
N ASN A 227 -1.54 12.09 -18.54
CA ASN A 227 -0.17 11.60 -18.76
C ASN A 227 0.74 11.61 -17.50
N GLY A 228 0.16 11.39 -16.31
CA GLY A 228 0.88 11.42 -15.02
C GLY A 228 1.08 12.82 -14.42
N ASN A 229 0.65 13.87 -15.12
CA ASN A 229 0.60 15.25 -14.62
C ASN A 229 -0.75 15.51 -13.92
N ILE A 230 -0.80 16.48 -13.01
CA ILE A 230 -2.06 16.93 -12.42
C ILE A 230 -2.58 18.13 -13.23
N VAL A 231 -3.82 18.05 -13.70
CA VAL A 231 -4.54 19.16 -14.30
C VAL A 231 -5.59 19.67 -13.32
N ILE A 232 -5.72 20.99 -13.19
CA ILE A 232 -6.79 21.66 -12.44
C ILE A 232 -7.52 22.59 -13.41
N GLU A 233 -8.85 22.58 -13.37
CA GLU A 233 -9.66 23.56 -14.11
C GLU A 233 -9.85 24.81 -13.23
N LEU A 234 -9.28 25.95 -13.62
CA LEU A 234 -9.40 27.19 -12.87
C LEU A 234 -10.54 28.06 -13.42
N PRO A 235 -11.49 28.52 -12.60
CA PRO A 235 -12.58 29.37 -13.06
C PRO A 235 -12.07 30.75 -13.49
N LYS A 236 -12.66 31.29 -14.56
CA LYS A 236 -12.42 32.64 -15.07
C LYS A 236 -13.58 33.57 -14.70
N ALA A 237 -13.31 34.87 -14.67
CA ALA A 237 -14.32 35.90 -14.39
C ALA A 237 -15.50 35.95 -15.40
N ASN A 238 -15.35 35.34 -16.58
CA ASN A 238 -16.41 35.21 -17.59
C ASN A 238 -17.24 33.90 -17.45
N GLY A 239 -16.97 33.06 -16.45
CA GLY A 239 -17.65 31.78 -16.23
C GLY A 239 -17.08 30.59 -17.00
N GLU A 240 -16.03 30.78 -17.80
CA GLU A 240 -15.27 29.70 -18.43
C GLU A 240 -14.21 29.11 -17.47
N TYR A 241 -13.53 28.05 -17.89
CA TYR A 241 -12.43 27.42 -17.14
C TYR A 241 -11.15 27.37 -17.98
N GLU A 242 -9.99 27.55 -17.33
CA GLU A 242 -8.67 27.31 -17.92
C GLU A 242 -8.06 26.01 -17.37
N LYS A 243 -7.32 25.26 -18.20
CA LYS A 243 -6.51 24.14 -17.71
C LYS A 243 -5.18 24.67 -17.18
N GLU A 244 -4.89 24.49 -15.90
CA GLU A 244 -3.54 24.62 -15.35
C GLU A 244 -2.92 23.24 -15.15
N ILE A 245 -1.75 23.00 -15.75
CA ILE A 245 -1.07 21.70 -15.78
C ILE A 245 0.17 21.77 -14.89
N PHE A 246 0.23 20.90 -13.89
CA PHE A 246 1.39 20.69 -13.03
C PHE A 246 2.10 19.40 -13.44
N ILE A 247 3.26 19.58 -14.04
CA ILE A 247 4.12 18.48 -14.53
C ILE A 247 4.79 17.81 -13.35
N LYS A 248 4.79 16.47 -13.32
CA LYS A 248 5.50 15.69 -12.31
C LYS A 248 7.01 15.91 -12.45
N LYS A 249 7.67 16.35 -11.37
CA LYS A 249 9.13 16.49 -11.24
C LYS A 249 9.73 15.28 -10.52
#